data_AF-A0AAP3M4G7-F1
#
_entry.id   AF-A0AAP3M4G7-F1
#
_cell.length_a   1.000
_cell.length_b   1.000
_cell.length_c   1.000
_cell.angle_alpha   90.00
_cell.angle_beta   90.00
_cell.angle_gamma   90.00
#
_symmetry.space_group_name_H-M   'P 1'
#
loop_
_entity.id
_entity.type
_entity.pdbx_description
1 polymer ?
#
loop_
_entity_poly.entity_id
_entity_poly.type
_entity_poly.pdbx_seq_one_letter_code
_entity_poly.pdbx_strand_id
1 'polypeptide(L)'
;VSAGQKVLNNDSATQSEVDSATTAISNAKSALDGETTDKSALETAVNDQNDVQKTSAYYNASDDKKQAYDDAVSAGQKVLNNDSATQSEVDSATSAINNAKSALDGETTDKSALETAVNDQSDVQKTSAYYNASDDKKQAYDDAVSAGQKVLNNDSATQSEVD
;
A
#
# COMPACT_ATOMS: atom_id res chain seq x y z
N VAL A 1 -41.04 10.88 -4.75
CA VAL A 1 -41.63 11.51 -3.54
C VAL A 1 -42.63 12.63 -3.87
N SER A 2 -43.30 12.60 -5.04
CA SER A 2 -44.20 13.70 -5.48
C SER A 2 -45.59 13.68 -4.82
N ALA A 3 -46.14 12.51 -4.49
CA ALA A 3 -47.48 12.39 -3.89
C ALA A 3 -47.53 12.91 -2.44
N GLY A 4 -46.54 12.56 -1.61
CA GLY A 4 -46.45 13.05 -0.22
C GLY A 4 -46.31 14.56 -0.12
N GLN A 5 -45.45 15.17 -0.94
CA GLN A 5 -45.29 16.61 -0.95
C GLN A 5 -46.55 17.36 -1.40
N LYS A 6 -47.31 16.77 -2.33
CA LYS A 6 -48.57 17.34 -2.82
C LYS A 6 -49.66 17.36 -1.75
N VAL A 7 -49.73 16.32 -0.91
CA VAL A 7 -50.65 16.26 0.23
C VAL A 7 -50.23 17.23 1.33
N LEU A 8 -48.93 17.31 1.67
CA LEU A 8 -48.42 18.23 2.69
C LEU A 8 -48.63 19.71 2.34
N ASN A 9 -48.67 20.06 1.05
CA ASN A 9 -48.85 21.43 0.57
C ASN A 9 -50.33 21.78 0.29
N ASN A 10 -51.27 20.88 0.58
CA ASN A 10 -52.70 21.12 0.42
C ASN A 10 -53.37 21.24 1.79
N ASP A 11 -53.66 22.48 2.21
CA ASP A 11 -54.32 22.79 3.48
C ASP A 11 -55.74 22.18 3.61
N SER A 12 -56.32 21.74 2.48
CA SER A 12 -57.61 21.05 2.42
C SER A 12 -57.50 19.55 2.16
N ALA A 13 -56.30 18.97 2.29
CA ALA A 13 -56.08 17.54 2.06
C ALA A 13 -56.98 16.68 2.96
N THR A 14 -57.57 15.67 2.35
CA THR A 14 -58.42 14.69 3.02
C THR A 14 -57.58 13.58 3.65
N GLN A 15 -58.13 12.91 4.67
CA GLN A 15 -57.47 11.74 5.27
C GLN A 15 -57.17 10.65 4.24
N SER A 16 -58.06 10.44 3.26
CA SER A 16 -57.86 9.46 2.20
C SER A 16 -56.63 9.79 1.32
N GLU A 17 -56.36 11.08 1.09
CA GLU A 17 -55.18 11.50 0.33
C GLU A 17 -53.89 11.30 1.15
N VAL A 18 -53.94 11.57 2.47
CA VAL A 18 -52.84 11.29 3.41
C VAL A 18 -52.52 9.80 3.47
N ASP A 19 -53.54 8.94 3.60
CA ASP A 19 -53.37 7.49 3.67
C ASP A 19 -52.80 6.94 2.35
N SER A 20 -53.27 7.46 1.22
CA SER A 20 -52.77 7.08 -0.11
C SER A 20 -51.31 7.48 -0.29
N ALA A 21 -50.93 8.70 0.10
CA ALA A 21 -49.54 9.17 0.02
C ALA A 21 -48.61 8.39 0.95
N THR A 22 -49.06 8.08 2.17
CA THR A 22 -48.32 7.26 3.13
C THR A 22 -48.10 5.84 2.60
N THR A 23 -49.15 5.23 2.03
CA THR A 23 -49.06 3.92 1.38
C THR A 23 -48.07 3.93 0.21
N ALA A 24 -48.09 4.98 -0.63
CA ALA A 24 -47.15 5.12 -1.74
C ALA A 24 -45.68 5.23 -1.27
N ILE A 25 -45.42 5.97 -0.18
CA ILE A 25 -44.08 6.08 0.42
C ILE A 25 -43.65 4.73 1.00
N SER A 26 -44.53 4.04 1.74
CA SER A 26 -44.23 2.72 2.30
C SER A 26 -43.93 1.69 1.21
N ASN A 27 -44.72 1.66 0.13
CA ASN A 27 -44.47 0.78 -1.01
C ASN A 27 -43.14 1.13 -1.69
N ALA A 28 -42.83 2.41 -1.90
CA ALA A 28 -41.56 2.82 -2.47
C ALA A 28 -40.36 2.45 -1.57
N LYS A 29 -40.52 2.57 -0.24
CA LYS A 29 -39.51 2.15 0.74
C LYS A 29 -39.30 0.64 0.72
N SER A 30 -40.38 -0.15 0.68
CA SER A 30 -40.33 -1.61 0.59
C SER A 30 -39.81 -2.13 -0.75
N ALA A 31 -39.89 -1.31 -1.80
CA ALA A 31 -39.37 -1.62 -3.12
C ALA A 31 -37.86 -1.30 -3.28
N LEU A 32 -37.22 -0.71 -2.26
CA LEU A 32 -35.76 -0.55 -2.28
C LEU A 32 -35.10 -1.92 -2.13
N ASP A 33 -34.27 -2.27 -3.10
CA ASP A 33 -33.62 -3.57 -3.28
C ASP A 33 -32.09 -3.46 -3.25
N GLY A 34 -31.57 -2.39 -2.62
CA GLY A 34 -30.14 -2.18 -2.49
C GLY A 34 -29.48 -3.27 -1.65
N GLU A 35 -28.37 -3.80 -2.14
CA GLU A 35 -27.54 -4.77 -1.44
C GLU A 35 -26.47 -4.07 -0.57
N THR A 36 -25.93 -4.80 0.41
CA THR A 36 -24.77 -4.34 1.17
C THR A 36 -23.55 -4.24 0.27
N THR A 37 -22.76 -3.17 0.42
CA THR A 37 -21.47 -3.04 -0.28
C THR A 37 -20.43 -3.98 0.35
N ASP A 38 -19.79 -4.80 -0.47
CA ASP A 38 -18.71 -5.70 -0.05
C ASP A 38 -17.36 -4.98 -0.12
N LYS A 39 -16.66 -4.90 1.01
CA LYS A 39 -15.36 -4.23 1.19
C LYS A 39 -14.18 -5.18 1.38
N SER A 40 -14.41 -6.50 1.39
CA SER A 40 -13.42 -7.51 1.77
C SER A 40 -12.14 -7.48 0.93
N ALA A 41 -12.27 -7.30 -0.39
CA ALA A 41 -11.13 -7.20 -1.29
C ALA A 41 -10.30 -5.94 -1.04
N LEU A 42 -10.96 -4.81 -0.75
CA LEU A 42 -10.30 -3.56 -0.44
C LEU A 42 -9.57 -3.62 0.92
N GLU A 43 -10.20 -4.23 1.94
CA GLU A 43 -9.56 -4.48 3.24
C GLU A 43 -8.29 -5.31 3.07
N THR A 44 -8.36 -6.38 2.27
CA THR A 44 -7.20 -7.22 1.97
C THR A 44 -6.08 -6.40 1.31
N ALA A 45 -6.41 -5.60 0.29
CA ALA A 45 -5.42 -4.80 -0.44
C ALA A 45 -4.77 -3.72 0.45
N VAL A 46 -5.52 -3.07 1.34
CA VAL A 46 -4.99 -2.08 2.29
C VAL A 46 -4.11 -2.74 3.35
N ASN A 47 -4.53 -3.88 3.90
CA ASN A 47 -3.77 -4.58 4.94
C ASN A 47 -2.43 -5.16 4.45
N ASP A 48 -2.32 -5.44 3.15
CA ASP A 48 -1.11 -5.95 2.50
C ASP A 48 0.03 -4.91 2.42
N GLN A 49 -0.24 -3.63 2.73
CA GLN A 49 0.75 -2.54 2.68
C GLN A 49 2.06 -2.88 3.38
N ASN A 50 1.99 -3.38 4.61
CA ASN A 50 3.18 -3.66 5.41
C ASN A 50 4.06 -4.76 4.80
N ASP A 51 3.48 -5.71 4.08
CA ASP A 51 4.23 -6.80 3.45
C ASP A 51 4.80 -6.35 2.12
N VAL A 52 4.06 -5.56 1.33
CA VAL A 52 4.58 -4.92 0.12
C VAL A 52 5.77 -4.00 0.44
N GLN A 53 5.69 -3.20 1.50
CA GLN A 53 6.76 -2.26 1.87
C GLN A 53 8.08 -2.95 2.27
N LYS A 54 8.05 -4.24 2.61
CA LYS A 54 9.26 -5.05 2.89
C LYS A 54 9.87 -5.66 1.64
N THR A 55 9.18 -5.63 0.50
CA THR A 55 9.68 -6.21 -0.76
C THR A 55 10.62 -5.25 -1.47
N SER A 56 11.57 -5.81 -2.21
CA SER A 56 12.48 -5.04 -3.06
C SER A 56 11.75 -4.20 -4.10
N ALA A 57 10.64 -4.72 -4.62
CA ALA A 57 9.71 -3.99 -5.49
C ALA A 57 9.34 -2.62 -4.90
N TYR A 58 9.17 -2.51 -3.58
CA TYR A 58 8.87 -1.24 -2.93
C TYR A 58 10.10 -0.47 -2.47
N TYR A 59 11.02 -1.07 -1.70
CA TYR A 59 12.10 -0.27 -1.09
C TYR A 59 13.14 0.20 -2.11
N ASN A 60 13.31 -0.51 -3.23
CA ASN A 60 14.15 -0.09 -4.37
C ASN A 60 13.36 0.61 -5.49
N ALA A 61 12.03 0.77 -5.35
CA ALA A 61 11.26 1.50 -6.35
C ALA A 61 11.63 2.98 -6.38
N SER A 62 11.37 3.59 -7.53
CA SER A 62 11.41 5.04 -7.69
C SER A 62 10.41 5.74 -6.75
N ASP A 63 10.79 6.91 -6.26
CA ASP A 63 10.02 7.65 -5.26
C ASP A 63 8.59 7.95 -5.73
N ASP A 64 8.38 8.23 -7.03
CA ASP A 64 7.06 8.49 -7.58
C ASP A 64 6.17 7.25 -7.58
N LYS A 65 6.72 6.04 -7.77
CA LYS A 65 5.96 4.78 -7.70
C LYS A 65 5.63 4.40 -6.27
N LYS A 66 6.56 4.61 -5.33
CA LYS A 66 6.30 4.43 -3.90
C LYS A 66 5.18 5.35 -3.42
N GLN A 67 5.26 6.63 -3.77
CA GLN A 67 4.23 7.61 -3.43
C GLN A 67 2.87 7.24 -4.05
N ALA A 68 2.85 6.82 -5.31
CA ALA A 68 1.60 6.41 -5.97
C ALA A 68 0.94 5.21 -5.26
N TYR A 69 1.74 4.24 -4.81
CA TYR A 69 1.24 3.11 -4.03
C TYR A 69 0.69 3.54 -2.66
N ASP A 70 1.45 4.32 -1.90
CA ASP A 70 1.04 4.80 -0.56
C ASP A 70 -0.22 5.70 -0.64
N ASP A 71 -0.32 6.54 -1.67
CA ASP A 71 -1.50 7.38 -1.93
C ASP A 71 -2.73 6.54 -2.28
N ALA A 72 -2.57 5.49 -3.10
CA ALA A 72 -3.65 4.58 -3.44
C ALA A 72 -4.15 3.81 -2.21
N VAL A 73 -3.24 3.31 -1.36
CA VAL A 73 -3.60 2.65 -0.10
C VAL A 73 -4.32 3.63 0.84
N SER A 74 -3.82 4.86 0.97
CA SER A 74 -4.45 5.91 1.77
C SER A 74 -5.85 6.28 1.27
N ALA A 75 -6.05 6.32 -0.05
CA ALA A 75 -7.37 6.55 -0.66
C ALA A 75 -8.31 5.36 -0.41
N GLY A 76 -7.80 4.12 -0.52
CA GLY A 76 -8.54 2.91 -0.18
C GLY A 76 -9.02 2.89 1.27
N GLN A 77 -8.16 3.30 2.21
CA GLN A 77 -8.54 3.42 3.62
C GLN A 77 -9.68 4.42 3.84
N LYS A 78 -9.72 5.52 3.08
CA LYS A 78 -10.83 6.49 3.13
C LYS A 78 -12.15 5.88 2.65
N VAL A 79 -12.10 5.04 1.60
CA VAL A 79 -13.29 4.33 1.08
C VAL A 79 -13.76 3.27 2.09
N LEU A 80 -12.84 2.55 2.74
CA LEU A 80 -13.20 1.62 3.83
C LEU A 80 -13.94 2.32 4.96
N ASN A 81 -13.48 3.50 5.36
CA ASN A 81 -14.07 4.28 6.44
C ASN A 81 -15.37 5.01 6.05
N ASN A 82 -15.78 4.97 4.78
CA ASN A 82 -17.03 5.58 4.32
C ASN A 82 -18.18 4.56 4.37
N ASP A 83 -19.09 4.72 5.34
CA ASP A 83 -20.26 3.84 5.52
C ASP A 83 -21.22 3.81 4.33
N SER A 84 -21.23 4.88 3.53
CA SER A 84 -22.08 5.01 2.33
C SER A 84 -21.31 4.78 1.04
N ALA A 85 -20.09 4.23 1.10
CA ALA A 85 -19.35 3.85 -0.09
C ALA A 85 -20.17 2.88 -0.95
N THR A 86 -20.22 3.14 -2.24
CA THR A 86 -20.84 2.28 -3.24
C THR A 86 -19.89 1.17 -3.66
N GLN A 87 -20.43 0.07 -4.19
CA GLN A 87 -19.60 -1.01 -4.73
C GLN A 87 -18.61 -0.51 -5.80
N SER A 88 -19.04 0.42 -6.66
CA SER A 88 -18.17 1.00 -7.68
C SER A 88 -16.97 1.77 -7.11
N GLU A 89 -17.14 2.46 -5.98
CA GLU A 89 -16.04 3.16 -5.30
C GLU A 89 -15.05 2.17 -4.68
N VAL A 90 -15.56 1.10 -4.07
CA VAL A 90 -14.74 0.02 -3.51
C VAL A 90 -13.93 -0.69 -4.60
N ASP A 91 -14.56 -1.06 -5.70
CA ASP A 91 -13.91 -1.75 -6.82
C ASP A 91 -12.85 -0.86 -7.47
N SER A 92 -13.14 0.44 -7.61
CA SER A 92 -12.20 1.43 -8.16
C SER A 92 -10.98 1.61 -7.25
N ALA A 93 -11.18 1.73 -5.94
CA ALA A 93 -10.09 1.86 -4.97
C ALA A 93 -9.22 0.59 -4.93
N THR A 94 -9.85 -0.59 -4.95
CA THR A 94 -9.14 -1.88 -4.99
C THR A 94 -8.27 -1.98 -6.24
N SER A 95 -8.83 -1.61 -7.40
CA SER A 95 -8.10 -1.61 -8.67
C SER A 95 -6.94 -0.62 -8.67
N ALA A 96 -7.14 0.57 -8.08
CA ALA A 96 -6.08 1.57 -7.96
C ALA A 96 -4.88 1.07 -7.13
N ILE A 97 -5.13 0.43 -5.99
CA ILE A 97 -4.08 -0.17 -5.15
C ILE A 97 -3.33 -1.25 -5.94
N ASN A 98 -4.06 -2.18 -6.56
CA ASN A 98 -3.45 -3.29 -7.31
C ASN A 98 -2.62 -2.81 -8.50
N ASN A 99 -3.08 -1.78 -9.22
CA ASN A 99 -2.34 -1.18 -10.32
C ASN A 99 -1.08 -0.47 -9.83
N ALA A 100 -1.17 0.31 -8.75
CA ALA A 100 -0.01 0.99 -8.19
C ALA A 100 1.02 0.00 -7.63
N LYS A 101 0.57 -1.07 -6.96
CA LYS A 101 1.40 -2.18 -6.50
C LYS A 101 2.14 -2.84 -7.66
N SER A 102 1.45 -3.10 -8.77
CA SER A 102 2.04 -3.72 -9.97
C SER A 102 2.97 -2.78 -10.73
N ALA A 103 2.86 -1.47 -10.50
CA ALA A 103 3.70 -0.44 -11.11
C ALA A 103 4.98 -0.16 -10.32
N LEU A 104 5.13 -0.73 -9.12
CA LEU A 104 6.37 -0.71 -8.36
C LEU A 104 7.50 -1.31 -9.21
N ASP A 105 8.59 -0.56 -9.34
CA ASP A 105 9.68 -0.81 -10.27
C ASP A 105 11.01 -1.16 -9.57
N GLY A 106 10.95 -1.46 -8.27
CA GLY A 106 12.11 -1.90 -7.52
C GLY A 106 12.57 -3.30 -7.92
N GLU A 107 13.87 -3.44 -8.13
CA GLU A 107 14.51 -4.72 -8.44
C GLU A 107 15.10 -5.36 -7.19
N THR A 108 15.32 -6.68 -7.23
CA THR A 108 16.04 -7.38 -6.15
C THR A 108 17.46 -6.84 -6.04
N THR A 109 17.88 -6.52 -4.80
CA THR A 109 19.23 -6.02 -4.53
C THR A 109 20.30 -7.06 -4.89
N ASP A 110 21.23 -6.68 -5.78
CA ASP A 110 22.38 -7.51 -6.13
C ASP A 110 23.50 -7.36 -5.10
N LYS A 111 23.70 -8.40 -4.28
CA LYS A 111 24.73 -8.44 -3.24
C LYS A 111 26.04 -9.10 -3.68
N SER A 112 26.13 -9.60 -4.92
CA SER A 112 27.21 -10.52 -5.35
C SER A 112 28.61 -9.90 -5.27
N ALA A 113 28.77 -8.63 -5.66
CA ALA A 113 30.04 -7.92 -5.59
C ALA A 113 30.49 -7.71 -4.12
N LEU A 114 29.55 -7.32 -3.26
CA LEU A 114 29.81 -7.13 -1.83
C LEU A 114 30.15 -8.45 -1.13
N GLU A 115 29.42 -9.53 -1.44
CA GLU A 115 29.73 -10.88 -0.95
C GLU A 115 31.13 -11.30 -1.35
N THR A 116 31.53 -11.07 -2.60
CA THR A 116 32.88 -11.39 -3.09
C THR A 116 33.94 -10.62 -2.29
N ALA A 117 33.78 -9.31 -2.14
CA ALA A 117 34.73 -8.46 -1.42
C ALA A 117 34.88 -8.86 0.07
N VAL A 118 33.78 -9.21 0.73
CA VAL A 118 33.80 -9.68 2.13
C VAL A 118 34.46 -11.06 2.24
N ASN A 119 34.17 -11.98 1.32
CA ASN A 119 34.75 -13.33 1.33
C ASN A 119 36.28 -13.33 1.05
N ASP A 120 36.76 -12.38 0.25
CA ASP A 120 38.18 -12.20 -0.05
C ASP A 120 39.00 -11.74 1.17
N GLN A 121 38.35 -11.33 2.27
CA GLN A 121 39.01 -10.81 3.47
C GLN A 121 40.16 -11.70 3.95
N SER A 122 39.90 -13.00 4.06
CA SER A 122 40.89 -13.93 4.62
C SER A 122 42.14 -14.06 3.73
N ASP A 123 42.02 -13.81 2.43
CA ASP A 123 43.13 -13.88 1.49
C ASP A 123 43.87 -12.54 1.41
N VAL A 124 43.14 -11.41 1.42
CA VAL A 124 43.74 -10.07 1.50
C VAL A 124 44.58 -9.92 2.77
N GLN A 125 44.10 -10.40 3.92
CA GLN A 125 44.81 -10.33 5.20
C GLN A 125 46.14 -11.11 5.20
N LYS A 126 46.32 -12.08 4.30
CA LYS A 126 47.58 -12.83 4.12
C LYS A 126 48.58 -12.12 3.19
N THR A 127 48.16 -11.09 2.46
CA THR A 127 49.03 -10.37 1.52
C THR A 127 49.97 -9.40 2.23
N SER A 128 51.13 -9.14 1.60
CA SER A 128 52.07 -8.12 2.06
C SER A 128 51.50 -6.71 2.08
N ALA A 129 50.48 -6.45 1.25
CA ALA A 129 49.75 -5.19 1.26
C ALA A 129 49.02 -4.95 2.58
N TYR A 130 48.47 -6.00 3.22
CA TYR A 130 47.79 -5.88 4.50
C TYR A 130 48.75 -5.92 5.70
N TYR A 131 49.59 -6.96 5.84
CA TYR A 131 50.39 -7.09 7.07
C TYR A 131 51.52 -6.05 7.21
N ASN A 132 51.99 -5.45 6.10
CA ASN A 132 52.94 -4.33 6.14
C ASN A 132 52.25 -2.95 6.15
N ALA A 133 50.92 -2.89 6.09
CA ALA A 133 50.19 -1.63 6.21
C ALA A 133 50.25 -1.10 7.65
N SER A 134 50.06 0.23 7.78
CA SER A 134 49.90 0.86 9.09
C SER A 134 48.64 0.34 9.78
N ASP A 135 48.64 0.40 11.12
CA ASP A 135 47.49 -0.04 11.93
C ASP A 135 46.19 0.67 11.52
N ASP A 136 46.25 1.98 11.27
CA ASP A 136 45.10 2.76 10.79
C ASP A 136 44.52 2.23 9.47
N LYS A 137 45.37 1.73 8.55
CA LYS A 137 44.91 1.20 7.25
C LYS A 137 44.32 -0.20 7.39
N LYS A 138 44.90 -1.04 8.25
CA LYS A 138 44.34 -2.36 8.57
C LYS A 138 42.98 -2.22 9.23
N GLN A 139 42.88 -1.34 10.22
CA GLN A 139 41.63 -1.04 10.91
C GLN A 139 40.57 -0.53 9.93
N ALA A 140 40.91 0.43 9.07
CA ALA A 140 39.99 0.94 8.06
C ALA A 140 39.48 -0.16 7.09
N TYR A 141 40.35 -1.09 6.70
CA TYR A 141 39.95 -2.24 5.89
C TYR A 141 39.01 -3.19 6.65
N ASP A 142 39.37 -3.58 7.86
CA ASP A 142 38.58 -4.50 8.68
C ASP A 142 37.21 -3.89 9.07
N ASP A 143 37.17 -2.58 9.31
CA ASP A 143 35.94 -1.82 9.53
C ASP A 143 35.05 -1.80 8.28
N ALA A 144 35.63 -1.62 7.09
CA ALA A 144 34.90 -1.66 5.84
C ALA A 144 34.30 -3.06 5.56
N VAL A 145 35.07 -4.13 5.80
CA VAL A 145 34.57 -5.50 5.68
C VAL A 145 33.46 -5.77 6.69
N SER A 146 33.63 -5.31 7.94
CA SER A 146 32.60 -5.42 8.98
C SER A 146 31.32 -4.65 8.63
N ALA A 147 31.45 -3.48 7.99
CA ALA A 147 30.30 -2.73 7.47
C ALA A 147 29.61 -3.47 6.33
N GLY A 148 30.38 -4.01 5.37
CA GLY A 148 29.85 -4.84 4.29
C GLY A 148 29.06 -6.05 4.81
N GLN A 149 29.59 -6.76 5.81
CA GLN A 149 28.89 -7.89 6.43
C GLN A 149 27.55 -7.49 7.07
N LYS A 150 27.46 -6.28 7.64
CA LYS A 150 26.18 -5.78 8.19
C LYS A 150 25.15 -5.54 7.09
N VAL A 151 25.56 -4.99 5.94
CA VAL A 151 24.67 -4.79 4.78
C VAL A 151 24.22 -6.13 4.20
N LEU A 152 25.13 -7.11 4.08
CA LEU A 152 24.78 -8.47 3.61
C LEU A 152 23.70 -9.11 4.48
N ASN A 153 23.77 -8.92 5.80
CA ASN A 153 22.80 -9.45 6.77
C ASN A 153 21.48 -8.65 6.84
N ASN A 154 21.35 -7.53 6.13
CA ASN A 154 20.11 -6.75 6.05
C ASN A 154 19.25 -7.24 4.87
N ASP A 155 18.13 -7.89 5.16
CA ASP A 155 17.20 -8.43 4.14
C ASP A 155 16.54 -7.35 3.27
N SER A 156 16.49 -6.11 3.76
CA SER A 156 15.94 -4.95 3.03
C SER A 156 17.03 -3.96 2.62
N ALA A 157 18.29 -4.41 2.52
CA ALA A 157 19.36 -3.59 1.96
C ALA A 157 18.97 -3.15 0.54
N THR A 158 19.08 -1.85 0.28
CA THR A 158 18.79 -1.24 -1.01
C THR A 158 19.95 -1.45 -1.99
N GLN A 159 19.70 -1.29 -3.29
CA GLN A 159 20.78 -1.31 -4.28
C GLN A 159 21.84 -0.23 -3.98
N SER A 160 21.42 0.95 -3.48
CA SER A 160 22.35 2.03 -3.11
C SER A 160 23.22 1.74 -1.89
N GLU A 161 22.86 0.76 -1.05
CA GLU A 161 23.69 0.36 0.10
C GLU A 161 24.76 -0.68 -0.27
N VAL A 162 24.64 -1.30 -1.45
CA VAL A 162 25.56 -2.35 -1.93
C VAL A 162 26.44 -1.90 -3.11
N ASP A 163 26.11 -0.76 -3.74
CA ASP A 163 26.90 -0.09 -4.79
C ASP A 163 27.98 0.86 -4.21
#